data_AF-B0EGS0-F1
#
_entry.id   AF-B0EGS0-F1
#
_cell.length_a   1.000
_cell.length_b   1.000
_cell.length_c   1.000
_cell.angle_alpha   90.00
_cell.angle_beta   90.00
_cell.angle_gamma   90.00
#
_symmetry.space_group_name_H-M   'P 1'
#
loop_
_entity.id
_entity.type
_entity.pdbx_description
1 polymer ?
#
loop_
_entity_poly.entity_id
_entity_poly.type
_entity_poly.pdbx_seq_one_letter_code
_entity_poly.pdbx_strand_id
1 'polypeptide(L)'
;MEQKAFNVAGKVTTLSEGEFPIKYKGIYMTPEESRLNFAKKGWKTIAALQLRNPMHRSHEFLAKIAVEVCDGVFIHSLVGNLKPGDIPAEVRVKCIDALVDKYFVKKNVLQGGYPLDMRYGGPREALLHATFRQNYGCTHMIIGRDHAGVGDYYGPFDAQKIFDKIPYNADPKKRLLTQPMKIDWTFYCHKCDGMASLRTCPHTKKDRVIVSGTMVRKMLSEGKTLPDHFGRAESLKILADYYQHLDKSKKVTIKLQKFATGDAMK
;
A
#
# COMPACT_ATOMS: atom_id res chain seq x y z
N MET A 1 -19.11 10.80 -3.81
CA MET A 1 -19.81 9.76 -4.60
C MET A 1 -21.14 10.36 -5.01
N GLU A 2 -21.47 10.39 -6.29
CA GLU A 2 -22.76 10.86 -6.80
C GLU A 2 -23.79 9.72 -6.79
N GLN A 3 -23.96 9.08 -5.62
CA GLN A 3 -24.91 7.99 -5.47
C GLN A 3 -26.34 8.54 -5.57
N LYS A 4 -27.18 7.90 -6.39
CA LYS A 4 -28.60 8.27 -6.53
C LYS A 4 -29.41 7.88 -5.28
N ALA A 5 -30.63 8.40 -5.16
CA ALA A 5 -31.49 8.23 -3.99
C ALA A 5 -31.95 6.77 -3.73
N PHE A 6 -31.99 5.93 -4.76
CA PHE A 6 -32.49 4.56 -4.65
C PHE A 6 -31.37 3.53 -4.83
N ASN A 7 -31.34 2.52 -3.95
CA ASN A 7 -30.46 1.37 -4.05
C ASN A 7 -31.24 0.16 -4.60
N VAL A 8 -30.73 -0.48 -5.64
CA VAL A 8 -31.30 -1.72 -6.19
C VAL A 8 -30.50 -2.91 -5.68
N ALA A 9 -31.19 -3.90 -5.11
CA ALA A 9 -30.59 -5.11 -4.58
C ALA A 9 -31.11 -6.34 -5.34
N GLY A 10 -30.26 -7.36 -5.49
CA GLY A 10 -30.61 -8.59 -6.19
C GLY A 10 -29.38 -9.46 -6.43
N LYS A 11 -29.61 -10.69 -6.90
CA LYS A 11 -28.52 -11.55 -7.38
C LYS A 11 -27.90 -10.93 -8.63
N VAL A 12 -26.59 -11.08 -8.77
CA VAL A 12 -25.84 -10.59 -9.94
C VAL A 12 -25.17 -11.77 -10.66
N THR A 13 -25.09 -11.66 -11.97
CA THR A 13 -24.30 -12.56 -12.83
C THR A 13 -23.26 -11.71 -13.54
N THR A 14 -21.99 -12.00 -13.32
CA THR A 14 -20.88 -11.27 -13.97
C THR A 14 -20.69 -11.78 -15.39
N LEU A 15 -20.84 -10.90 -16.38
CA LEU A 15 -20.67 -11.23 -17.81
C LEU A 15 -19.26 -10.91 -18.33
N SER A 16 -18.55 -9.98 -17.68
CA SER A 16 -17.17 -9.65 -17.98
C SER A 16 -16.47 -9.03 -16.77
N GLU A 17 -15.14 -9.05 -16.79
CA GLU A 17 -14.30 -8.35 -15.82
C GLU A 17 -13.94 -6.93 -16.28
N GLY A 18 -14.68 -6.39 -17.27
CA GLY A 18 -14.41 -5.07 -17.86
C GLY A 18 -13.06 -5.00 -18.58
N GLU A 19 -12.42 -3.82 -18.55
CA GLU A 19 -11.14 -3.58 -19.23
C GLU A 19 -9.92 -4.12 -18.46
N PHE A 20 -10.08 -4.55 -17.21
CA PHE A 20 -8.96 -4.82 -16.31
C PHE A 20 -8.01 -5.92 -16.79
N PRO A 21 -8.49 -7.09 -17.27
CA PRO A 21 -7.60 -8.16 -17.74
C PRO A 21 -6.75 -7.77 -18.94
N ILE A 22 -7.25 -6.87 -19.79
CA ILE A 22 -6.57 -6.41 -21.01
C ILE A 22 -5.61 -5.26 -20.66
N LYS A 23 -6.11 -4.22 -19.99
CA LYS A 23 -5.37 -2.98 -19.69
C LYS A 23 -4.24 -3.18 -18.68
N TYR A 24 -4.43 -4.10 -17.74
CA TYR A 24 -3.45 -4.40 -16.69
C TYR A 24 -2.94 -5.84 -16.80
N LYS A 25 -2.87 -6.38 -18.02
CA LYS A 25 -2.35 -7.72 -18.30
C LYS A 25 -0.98 -7.94 -17.63
N GLY A 26 -0.82 -9.07 -16.97
CA GLY A 26 0.39 -9.43 -16.24
C GLY A 26 0.49 -8.86 -14.81
N ILE A 27 -0.38 -7.91 -14.45
CA ILE A 27 -0.47 -7.36 -13.11
C ILE A 27 -1.81 -7.70 -12.46
N TYR A 28 -2.92 -7.46 -13.15
CA TYR A 28 -4.24 -7.86 -12.67
C TYR A 28 -4.27 -9.35 -12.34
N MET A 29 -4.79 -9.68 -11.17
CA MET A 29 -4.99 -11.06 -10.73
C MET A 29 -6.38 -11.20 -10.14
N THR A 30 -7.01 -12.34 -10.41
CA THR A 30 -8.22 -12.78 -9.71
C THR A 30 -7.86 -13.48 -8.38
N PRO A 31 -8.84 -13.69 -7.48
CA PRO A 31 -8.65 -14.51 -6.30
C PRO A 31 -8.17 -15.93 -6.60
N GLU A 32 -8.61 -16.52 -7.70
CA GLU A 32 -8.21 -17.87 -8.11
C GLU A 32 -6.74 -17.90 -8.58
N GLU A 33 -6.35 -16.96 -9.43
CA GLU A 33 -4.99 -16.87 -9.95
C GLU A 33 -3.96 -16.63 -8.84
N SER A 34 -4.26 -15.73 -7.90
CA SER A 34 -3.37 -15.47 -6.75
C SER A 34 -3.18 -16.72 -5.88
N ARG A 35 -4.26 -17.45 -5.56
CA ARG A 35 -4.19 -18.72 -4.83
C ARG A 35 -3.36 -19.77 -5.56
N LEU A 36 -3.55 -19.89 -6.88
CA LEU A 36 -2.76 -20.82 -7.70
C LEU A 36 -1.27 -20.46 -7.66
N ASN A 37 -0.93 -19.17 -7.73
CA ASN A 37 0.45 -18.70 -7.61
C ASN A 37 1.05 -19.01 -6.23
N PHE A 38 0.30 -18.83 -5.15
CA PHE A 38 0.76 -19.19 -3.80
C PHE A 38 0.99 -20.69 -3.65
N ALA A 39 0.07 -21.51 -4.17
CA ALA A 39 0.20 -22.97 -4.17
C ALA A 39 1.44 -23.44 -4.96
N LYS A 40 1.69 -22.87 -6.15
CA LYS A 40 2.89 -23.14 -6.96
C LYS A 40 4.19 -22.79 -6.25
N LYS A 41 4.17 -21.76 -5.39
CA LYS A 41 5.31 -21.37 -4.55
C LYS A 41 5.40 -22.15 -3.24
N GLY A 42 4.43 -22.99 -2.92
CA GLY A 42 4.36 -23.74 -1.66
C GLY A 42 4.07 -22.87 -0.44
N TRP A 43 3.54 -21.67 -0.62
CA TRP A 43 3.27 -20.75 0.50
C TRP A 43 2.03 -21.18 1.28
N LYS A 44 2.15 -21.25 2.60
CA LYS A 44 1.06 -21.51 3.55
C LYS A 44 0.67 -20.24 4.30
N THR A 45 1.64 -19.39 4.59
CA THR A 45 1.45 -18.08 5.23
C THR A 45 1.82 -16.98 4.24
N ILE A 46 0.87 -16.09 3.99
CA ILE A 46 0.96 -15.02 3.01
C ILE A 46 0.50 -13.73 3.67
N ALA A 47 1.36 -12.71 3.62
CA ALA A 47 1.02 -11.36 4.07
C ALA A 47 0.75 -10.45 2.87
N ALA A 48 -0.39 -9.77 2.88
CA ALA A 48 -0.73 -8.79 1.86
C ALA A 48 -0.21 -7.39 2.23
N LEU A 49 0.47 -6.74 1.29
CA LEU A 49 0.80 -5.32 1.36
C LEU A 49 -0.11 -4.55 0.40
N GLN A 50 -1.01 -3.75 0.95
CA GLN A 50 -1.87 -2.86 0.16
C GLN A 50 -1.07 -1.64 -0.31
N LEU A 51 -1.13 -1.34 -1.62
CA LEU A 51 -0.50 -0.14 -2.17
C LEU A 51 -1.43 0.63 -3.10
N ARG A 52 -1.41 1.96 -2.94
CA ARG A 52 -1.94 2.93 -3.93
C ARG A 52 -0.85 3.86 -4.48
N ASN A 53 0.33 3.83 -3.87
CA ASN A 53 1.48 4.68 -4.18
C ASN A 53 2.68 3.80 -4.56
N PRO A 54 3.69 4.37 -5.25
CA PRO A 54 4.98 3.71 -5.40
C PRO A 54 5.58 3.30 -4.04
N MET A 55 6.36 2.23 -4.04
CA MET A 55 7.10 1.81 -2.85
C MET A 55 8.36 2.66 -2.67
N HIS A 56 8.64 3.03 -1.43
CA HIS A 56 9.91 3.60 -1.01
C HIS A 56 10.49 2.74 0.13
N ARG A 57 11.61 3.12 0.75
CA ARG A 57 12.35 2.22 1.64
C ARG A 57 11.55 1.79 2.89
N SER A 58 10.64 2.62 3.38
CA SER A 58 9.71 2.23 4.46
C SER A 58 8.72 1.15 4.00
N HIS A 59 8.12 1.26 2.81
CA HIS A 59 7.28 0.18 2.26
C HIS A 59 8.07 -1.11 1.98
N GLU A 60 9.30 -0.99 1.48
CA GLU A 60 10.23 -2.12 1.32
C GLU A 60 10.44 -2.85 2.66
N PHE A 61 10.69 -2.08 3.72
CA PHE A 61 10.88 -2.63 5.06
C PHE A 61 9.63 -3.34 5.60
N LEU A 62 8.43 -2.81 5.37
CA LEU A 62 7.17 -3.49 5.73
C LEU A 62 7.05 -4.85 5.02
N ALA A 63 7.34 -4.87 3.71
CA ALA A 63 7.31 -6.11 2.94
C ALA A 63 8.38 -7.11 3.41
N LYS A 64 9.56 -6.64 3.80
CA LYS A 64 10.63 -7.49 4.35
C LYS A 64 10.27 -8.08 5.70
N ILE A 65 9.68 -7.31 6.61
CA ILE A 65 9.14 -7.84 7.88
C ILE A 65 8.17 -9.00 7.60
N ALA A 66 7.27 -8.82 6.63
CA ALA A 66 6.35 -9.87 6.21
C ALA A 66 7.05 -11.12 5.67
N VAL A 67 8.10 -10.96 4.86
CA VAL A 67 8.90 -12.09 4.34
C VAL A 67 9.63 -12.86 5.45
N GLU A 68 10.05 -12.20 6.52
CA GLU A 68 10.72 -12.87 7.64
C GLU A 68 9.77 -13.74 8.49
N VAL A 69 8.48 -13.38 8.54
CA VAL A 69 7.49 -14.05 9.41
C VAL A 69 6.42 -14.84 8.65
N CYS A 70 6.45 -14.82 7.32
CA CYS A 70 5.54 -15.55 6.44
C CYS A 70 6.32 -16.17 5.27
N ASP A 71 5.78 -17.20 4.64
CA ASP A 71 6.41 -17.84 3.47
C ASP A 71 6.59 -16.86 2.30
N GLY A 72 5.70 -15.88 2.19
CA GLY A 72 5.88 -14.77 1.26
C GLY A 72 4.97 -13.58 1.48
N VAL A 73 5.31 -12.51 0.76
CA VAL A 73 4.54 -11.26 0.71
C VAL A 73 3.87 -11.09 -0.64
N PHE A 74 2.58 -10.77 -0.62
CA PHE A 74 1.82 -10.36 -1.79
C PHE A 74 1.71 -8.84 -1.83
N ILE A 75 2.56 -8.21 -2.64
CA ILE A 75 2.52 -6.79 -2.92
C ILE A 75 1.36 -6.53 -3.88
N HIS A 76 0.26 -6.05 -3.33
CA HIS A 76 -1.01 -6.07 -4.05
C HIS A 76 -1.56 -4.65 -4.22
N SER A 77 -1.32 -4.12 -5.41
CA SER A 77 -1.55 -2.73 -5.77
C SER A 77 -2.95 -2.48 -6.31
N LEU A 78 -3.49 -1.29 -6.03
CA LEU A 78 -4.70 -0.80 -6.69
C LEU A 78 -4.45 -0.61 -8.18
N VAL A 79 -5.31 -1.16 -9.04
CA VAL A 79 -5.40 -0.82 -10.47
C VAL A 79 -6.80 -0.27 -10.76
N GLY A 80 -6.92 0.63 -11.73
CA GLY A 80 -8.20 1.27 -12.06
C GLY A 80 -8.18 2.79 -11.96
N ASN A 81 -9.36 3.37 -11.76
CA ASN A 81 -9.56 4.81 -11.75
C ASN A 81 -8.82 5.44 -10.56
N LEU A 82 -7.95 6.39 -10.88
CA LEU A 82 -7.14 7.10 -9.92
C LEU A 82 -7.71 8.49 -9.68
N LYS A 83 -7.37 9.10 -8.53
CA LYS A 83 -7.70 10.51 -8.33
C LYS A 83 -6.84 11.37 -9.26
N PRO A 84 -7.34 12.53 -9.73
CA PRO A 84 -6.51 13.50 -10.42
C PRO A 84 -5.24 13.82 -9.60
N GLY A 85 -4.07 13.63 -10.20
CA GLY A 85 -2.76 13.83 -9.55
C GLY A 85 -2.09 12.56 -9.00
N ASP A 86 -2.77 11.41 -9.01
CA ASP A 86 -2.14 10.12 -8.72
C ASP A 86 -1.25 9.66 -9.88
N ILE A 87 -0.16 8.97 -9.52
CA ILE A 87 0.81 8.43 -10.48
C ILE A 87 0.16 7.27 -11.25
N PRO A 88 0.20 7.21 -12.60
CA PRO A 88 -0.39 6.14 -13.40
C PRO A 88 0.07 4.74 -12.95
N ALA A 89 -0.82 3.76 -13.11
CA ALA A 89 -0.55 2.38 -12.69
C ALA A 89 0.73 1.82 -13.31
N GLU A 90 0.98 2.08 -14.60
CA GLU A 90 2.20 1.63 -15.31
C GLU A 90 3.49 2.13 -14.64
N VAL A 91 3.51 3.38 -14.16
CA VAL A 91 4.68 3.98 -13.51
C VAL A 91 4.85 3.37 -12.12
N ARG A 92 3.75 3.16 -11.39
CA ARG A 92 3.79 2.48 -10.08
C ARG A 92 4.30 1.05 -10.21
N VAL A 93 3.81 0.30 -11.20
CA VAL A 93 4.24 -1.07 -11.48
C VAL A 93 5.74 -1.09 -11.77
N LYS A 94 6.25 -0.26 -12.67
CA LYS A 94 7.69 -0.15 -12.96
C LYS A 94 8.53 0.16 -11.71
N CYS A 95 8.03 1.02 -10.82
CA CYS A 95 8.71 1.32 -9.56
C CYS A 95 8.80 0.11 -8.63
N ILE A 96 7.71 -0.65 -8.51
CA ILE A 96 7.67 -1.85 -7.66
C ILE A 96 8.53 -2.95 -8.28
N ASP A 97 8.45 -3.16 -9.60
CA ASP A 97 9.27 -4.13 -10.33
C ASP A 97 10.77 -3.85 -10.11
N ALA A 98 11.20 -2.59 -10.26
CA ALA A 98 12.59 -2.20 -10.01
C ALA A 98 13.07 -2.53 -8.59
N LEU A 99 12.17 -2.47 -7.59
CA LEU A 99 12.47 -2.87 -6.22
C LEU A 99 12.50 -4.39 -6.07
N VAL A 100 11.47 -5.07 -6.59
CA VAL A 100 11.28 -6.52 -6.49
C VAL A 100 12.35 -7.31 -7.26
N ASP A 101 12.85 -6.77 -8.38
CA ASP A 101 13.92 -7.37 -9.18
C ASP A 101 15.28 -7.34 -8.49
N LYS A 102 15.57 -6.24 -7.77
CA LYS A 102 16.91 -5.97 -7.25
C LYS A 102 17.08 -6.24 -5.76
N TYR A 103 16.00 -6.17 -4.99
CA TYR A 103 16.08 -6.14 -3.52
C TYR A 103 15.24 -7.19 -2.80
N PHE A 104 14.59 -8.10 -3.53
CA PHE A 104 13.82 -9.21 -2.98
C PHE A 104 14.23 -10.56 -3.58
N VAL A 105 14.14 -11.62 -2.77
CA VAL A 105 14.27 -12.99 -3.26
C VAL A 105 12.96 -13.37 -3.95
N LYS A 106 13.02 -13.68 -5.26
CA LYS A 106 11.85 -13.98 -6.11
C LYS A 106 10.93 -15.09 -5.60
N LYS A 107 11.45 -16.01 -4.81
CA LYS A 107 10.67 -17.11 -4.22
C LYS A 107 9.70 -16.62 -3.12
N ASN A 108 9.96 -15.47 -2.49
CA ASN A 108 9.22 -14.96 -1.32
C ASN A 108 8.37 -13.71 -1.60
N VAL A 109 8.33 -13.24 -2.85
CA VAL A 109 7.56 -12.07 -3.24
C VAL A 109 6.70 -12.36 -4.47
N LEU A 110 5.48 -11.84 -4.45
CA LEU A 110 4.58 -11.79 -5.59
C LEU A 110 4.02 -10.38 -5.69
N GLN A 111 4.00 -9.82 -6.90
CA GLN A 111 3.32 -8.57 -7.20
C GLN A 111 2.05 -8.86 -7.98
N GLY A 112 0.98 -8.15 -7.65
CA GLY A 112 -0.28 -8.24 -8.38
C GLY A 112 -1.11 -6.97 -8.22
N GLY A 113 -2.21 -6.91 -8.97
CA GLY A 113 -3.13 -5.80 -9.04
C GLY A 113 -4.57 -6.25 -8.87
N TYR A 114 -5.38 -5.42 -8.23
CA TYR A 114 -6.81 -5.64 -8.11
C TYR A 114 -7.62 -4.36 -8.37
N PRO A 115 -8.85 -4.49 -8.89
CA PRO A 115 -9.72 -3.37 -9.19
C PRO A 115 -10.47 -2.97 -7.93
N LEU A 116 -10.26 -1.75 -7.45
CA LEU A 116 -11.06 -1.20 -6.37
C LEU A 116 -11.09 0.33 -6.47
N ASP A 117 -12.29 0.89 -6.40
CA ASP A 117 -12.45 2.31 -6.07
C ASP A 117 -12.35 2.45 -4.55
N MET A 118 -11.26 3.06 -4.06
CA MET A 118 -11.10 3.27 -2.61
C MET A 118 -12.18 4.20 -2.07
N ARG A 119 -12.74 3.84 -0.91
CA ARG A 119 -13.75 4.65 -0.20
C ARG A 119 -13.08 5.63 0.76
N TYR A 120 -11.79 5.47 1.03
CA TYR A 120 -11.02 6.23 2.02
C TYR A 120 -11.65 6.13 3.42
N GLY A 121 -12.16 4.94 3.75
CA GLY A 121 -12.94 4.65 4.94
C GLY A 121 -12.10 4.24 6.16
N GLY A 122 -10.78 4.47 6.11
CA GLY A 122 -9.86 4.24 7.22
C GLY A 122 -10.05 2.86 7.88
N PRO A 123 -10.42 2.82 9.17
CA PRO A 123 -10.60 1.55 9.89
C PRO A 123 -11.59 0.57 9.26
N ARG A 124 -12.74 1.03 8.76
CA ARG A 124 -13.72 0.13 8.13
C ARG A 124 -13.19 -0.44 6.81
N GLU A 125 -12.45 0.35 6.06
CA GLU A 125 -11.84 -0.11 4.82
C GLU A 125 -10.65 -1.05 5.09
N ALA A 126 -9.97 -0.95 6.23
CA ALA A 126 -8.99 -1.94 6.66
C ALA A 126 -9.60 -3.35 6.82
N LEU A 127 -10.81 -3.44 7.38
CA LEU A 127 -11.56 -4.71 7.47
C LEU A 127 -12.02 -5.21 6.10
N LEU A 128 -12.47 -4.32 5.21
CA LEU A 128 -12.81 -4.67 3.84
C LEU A 128 -11.58 -5.24 3.11
N HIS A 129 -10.44 -4.56 3.23
CA HIS A 129 -9.16 -5.00 2.68
C HIS A 129 -8.79 -6.38 3.20
N ALA A 130 -8.82 -6.61 4.50
CA ALA A 130 -8.54 -7.93 5.07
C ALA A 130 -9.52 -9.00 4.57
N THR A 131 -10.82 -8.67 4.48
CA THR A 131 -11.86 -9.59 4.00
C THR A 131 -11.60 -10.08 2.59
N PHE A 132 -11.39 -9.18 1.61
CA PHE A 132 -11.12 -9.67 0.27
C PHE A 132 -9.72 -10.25 0.16
N ARG A 133 -8.72 -9.79 0.93
CA ARG A 133 -7.40 -10.44 0.93
C ARG A 133 -7.46 -11.89 1.39
N GLN A 134 -8.37 -12.22 2.32
CA GLN A 134 -8.71 -13.60 2.63
C GLN A 134 -9.18 -14.36 1.40
N ASN A 135 -10.06 -13.76 0.59
CA ASN A 135 -10.58 -14.36 -0.65
C ASN A 135 -9.47 -14.56 -1.69
N TYR A 136 -8.48 -13.67 -1.75
CA TYR A 136 -7.26 -13.84 -2.54
C TYR A 136 -6.27 -14.85 -1.94
N GLY A 137 -6.55 -15.45 -0.79
CA GLY A 137 -5.71 -16.48 -0.16
C GLY A 137 -4.68 -15.96 0.83
N CYS A 138 -4.75 -14.68 1.23
CA CYS A 138 -3.82 -14.11 2.20
C CYS A 138 -4.22 -14.47 3.63
N THR A 139 -3.25 -14.95 4.41
CA THR A 139 -3.41 -15.25 5.85
C THR A 139 -3.24 -14.02 6.74
N HIS A 140 -2.47 -13.04 6.28
CA HIS A 140 -2.15 -11.83 7.02
C HIS A 140 -2.37 -10.60 6.14
N MET A 141 -2.72 -9.48 6.77
CA MET A 141 -2.86 -8.18 6.12
C MET A 141 -2.01 -7.16 6.86
N ILE A 142 -1.04 -6.55 6.18
CA ILE A 142 -0.22 -5.49 6.77
C ILE A 142 -1.10 -4.26 6.99
N ILE A 143 -1.19 -3.81 8.23
CA ILE A 143 -1.89 -2.59 8.63
C ILE A 143 -0.87 -1.63 9.22
N GLY A 144 -0.49 -0.62 8.44
CA GLY A 144 0.41 0.43 8.87
C GLY A 144 -0.30 1.61 9.53
N ARG A 145 0.44 2.72 9.68
CA ARG A 145 -0.11 4.02 10.08
C ARG A 145 -1.12 4.53 9.06
N ASP A 146 -2.25 5.05 9.53
CA ASP A 146 -3.26 5.78 8.75
C ASP A 146 -3.76 4.99 7.54
N HIS A 147 -3.94 3.67 7.73
CA HIS A 147 -4.32 2.76 6.66
C HIS A 147 -5.68 3.13 6.06
N ALA A 148 -5.70 3.34 4.75
CA ALA A 148 -6.87 3.78 3.98
C ALA A 148 -7.52 5.09 4.50
N GLY A 149 -6.77 5.92 5.23
CA GLY A 149 -7.24 7.21 5.72
C GLY A 149 -7.31 8.30 4.64
N VAL A 150 -8.01 9.36 5.00
CA VAL A 150 -8.11 10.64 4.28
C VAL A 150 -8.11 11.75 5.31
N GLY A 151 -7.45 12.88 4.99
CA GLY A 151 -7.37 14.03 5.88
C GLY A 151 -6.96 13.65 7.31
N ASP A 152 -7.68 14.19 8.29
CA ASP A 152 -7.47 13.94 9.72
C ASP A 152 -8.72 13.29 10.36
N TYR A 153 -9.51 12.56 9.58
CA TYR A 153 -10.76 11.93 10.06
C TYR A 153 -10.53 10.74 10.99
N TYR A 154 -9.33 10.14 10.98
CA TYR A 154 -9.00 8.94 11.75
C TYR A 154 -7.69 9.13 12.49
N GLY A 155 -7.59 8.54 13.68
CA GLY A 155 -6.33 8.45 14.40
C GLY A 155 -5.32 7.56 13.65
N PRO A 156 -4.01 7.78 13.85
CA PRO A 156 -2.95 7.13 13.08
C PRO A 156 -2.94 5.59 13.19
N PHE A 157 -3.57 5.01 14.20
CA PHE A 157 -3.62 3.55 14.41
C PHE A 157 -5.04 3.02 14.60
N ASP A 158 -6.07 3.81 14.28
CA ASP A 158 -7.46 3.36 14.46
C ASP A 158 -7.79 2.17 13.55
N ALA A 159 -7.16 2.11 12.38
CA ALA A 159 -7.26 0.98 11.47
C ALA A 159 -6.62 -0.31 12.00
N GLN A 160 -5.68 -0.22 12.95
CA GLN A 160 -5.17 -1.40 13.66
C GLN A 160 -6.10 -1.81 14.79
N LYS A 161 -6.56 -0.84 15.58
CA LYS A 161 -7.42 -1.04 16.75
C LYS A 161 -8.78 -1.64 16.40
N ILE A 162 -9.30 -1.38 15.19
CA ILE A 162 -10.62 -1.91 14.80
C ILE A 162 -10.67 -3.44 14.79
N PHE A 163 -9.57 -4.12 14.49
CA PHE A 163 -9.50 -5.58 14.52
C PHE A 163 -9.72 -6.16 15.92
N ASP A 164 -9.45 -5.39 16.97
CA ASP A 164 -9.67 -5.78 18.37
C ASP A 164 -11.11 -5.49 18.82
N LYS A 165 -11.87 -4.74 18.01
CA LYS A 165 -13.24 -4.27 18.31
C LYS A 165 -14.30 -4.95 17.47
N ILE A 166 -13.94 -5.61 16.37
CA ILE A 166 -14.94 -6.26 15.53
C ILE A 166 -15.63 -7.39 16.32
N PRO A 167 -16.96 -7.50 16.25
CA PRO A 167 -17.66 -8.61 16.88
C PRO A 167 -17.16 -9.95 16.33
N TYR A 168 -16.80 -10.86 17.24
CA TYR A 168 -16.53 -12.25 16.87
C TYR A 168 -17.86 -12.97 16.62
N ASN A 169 -18.08 -13.42 15.39
CA ASN A 169 -19.26 -14.22 15.07
C ASN A 169 -19.18 -15.57 15.80
N ALA A 170 -20.27 -16.03 16.43
CA ALA A 170 -20.27 -17.33 17.09
C ALA A 170 -19.89 -18.47 16.12
N ASP A 171 -20.39 -18.40 14.88
CA ASP A 171 -20.03 -19.34 13.80
C ASP A 171 -18.62 -19.04 13.27
N PRO A 172 -17.64 -19.96 13.46
CA PRO A 172 -16.28 -19.77 12.99
C PRO A 172 -16.19 -19.56 11.47
N LYS A 173 -17.13 -20.11 10.69
CA LYS A 173 -17.16 -19.98 9.23
C LYS A 173 -17.51 -18.55 8.77
N LYS A 174 -18.08 -17.74 9.66
CA LYS A 174 -18.46 -16.35 9.40
C LYS A 174 -17.45 -15.34 9.98
N ARG A 175 -16.35 -15.81 10.55
CA ARG A 175 -15.29 -14.95 11.10
C ARG A 175 -14.31 -14.52 10.02
N LEU A 176 -13.77 -13.33 10.17
CA LEU A 176 -12.56 -12.92 9.45
C LEU A 176 -11.38 -13.73 10.00
N LEU A 177 -10.76 -14.54 9.15
CA LEU A 177 -9.61 -15.40 9.48
C LEU A 177 -8.29 -14.69 9.20
N THR A 178 -8.24 -13.81 8.19
CA THR A 178 -7.04 -13.03 7.89
C THR A 178 -6.66 -12.16 9.08
N GLN A 179 -5.45 -12.35 9.59
CA GLN A 179 -4.95 -11.66 10.78
C GLN A 179 -4.30 -10.31 10.43
N PRO A 180 -4.47 -9.26 11.25
CA PRO A 180 -3.78 -8.01 11.04
C PRO A 180 -2.31 -8.13 11.45
N MET A 181 -1.39 -7.85 10.52
CA MET A 181 0.01 -7.61 10.83
C MET A 181 0.19 -6.12 11.12
N LYS A 182 0.06 -5.75 12.40
CA LYS A 182 0.10 -4.36 12.89
C LYS A 182 1.55 -3.88 12.96
N ILE A 183 1.95 -3.03 12.01
CA ILE A 183 3.30 -2.45 11.98
C ILE A 183 3.20 -0.96 12.29
N ASP A 184 4.03 -0.50 13.21
CA ASP A 184 4.10 0.90 13.61
C ASP A 184 4.73 1.76 12.49
N TRP A 185 4.78 3.07 12.68
CA TRP A 185 5.40 4.00 11.74
C TRP A 185 6.89 3.68 11.59
N THR A 186 7.29 3.32 10.36
CA THR A 186 8.67 2.99 10.01
C THR A 186 9.39 4.14 9.32
N PHE A 187 10.71 4.21 9.54
CA PHE A 187 11.59 5.25 9.01
C PHE A 187 13.04 4.74 9.00
N TYR A 188 13.91 5.37 8.22
CA TYR A 188 15.36 5.19 8.38
C TYR A 188 15.83 6.07 9.54
N CYS A 189 16.69 5.55 10.41
CA CYS A 189 17.33 6.32 11.47
C CYS A 189 18.84 6.32 11.28
N HIS A 190 19.46 7.50 11.22
CA HIS A 190 20.89 7.66 11.02
C HIS A 190 21.72 7.12 12.20
N LYS A 191 21.21 7.25 13.44
CA LYS A 191 21.89 6.70 14.63
C LYS A 191 21.78 5.19 14.77
N CYS A 192 20.65 4.62 14.37
CA CYS A 192 20.50 3.16 14.31
C CYS A 192 21.16 2.55 13.07
N ASP A 193 21.59 3.40 12.13
CA ASP A 193 22.09 3.03 10.81
C ASP A 193 21.20 2.00 10.09
N GLY A 194 19.89 2.25 10.09
CA GLY A 194 18.96 1.25 9.58
C GLY A 194 17.50 1.67 9.60
N MET A 195 16.67 0.80 9.02
CA MET A 195 15.23 0.91 9.13
C MET A 195 14.79 0.53 10.54
N ALA A 196 13.90 1.33 11.11
CA ALA A 196 13.32 1.11 12.42
C ALA A 196 11.85 1.53 12.44
N SER A 197 11.23 1.40 13.60
CA SER A 197 9.89 1.90 13.89
C SER A 197 9.87 2.66 15.23
N LEU A 198 8.76 3.34 15.53
CA LEU A 198 8.56 3.97 16.84
C LEU A 198 8.63 2.97 18.01
N ARG A 199 8.47 1.66 17.75
CA ARG A 199 8.59 0.61 18.77
C ARG A 199 10.02 0.15 19.04
N THR A 200 10.94 0.44 18.12
CA THR A 200 12.29 -0.15 18.11
C THR A 200 13.39 0.90 18.12
N CYS A 201 13.08 2.17 17.84
CA CYS A 201 14.04 3.26 17.84
C CYS A 201 13.60 4.39 18.79
N PRO A 202 14.40 4.70 19.83
CA PRO A 202 14.09 5.76 20.78
C PRO A 202 14.52 7.16 20.29
N HIS A 203 15.27 7.27 19.20
CA HIS A 203 15.79 8.55 18.70
C HIS A 203 14.69 9.46 18.18
N THR A 204 14.91 10.77 18.14
CA THR A 204 13.88 11.74 17.75
C THR A 204 13.84 11.98 16.23
N LYS A 205 12.87 12.78 15.76
CA LYS A 205 12.74 13.19 14.35
C LYS A 205 14.04 13.72 13.71
N LYS A 206 14.92 14.36 14.48
CA LYS A 206 16.21 14.89 14.00
C LYS A 206 17.13 13.80 13.43
N ASP A 207 17.01 12.58 13.94
CA ASP A 207 17.83 11.45 13.55
C ASP A 207 17.13 10.55 12.50
N ARG A 208 15.95 10.94 12.01
CA ARG A 208 15.07 10.09 11.18
C ARG A 208 14.82 10.70 9.80
N VAL A 209 14.85 9.87 8.75
CA VAL A 209 14.45 10.26 7.39
C VAL A 209 12.94 10.12 7.26
N ILE A 210 12.24 11.26 7.31
CA ILE A 210 10.78 11.32 7.23
C ILE A 210 10.40 12.40 6.22
N VAL A 211 9.83 11.96 5.09
CA VAL A 211 9.42 12.86 4.00
C VAL A 211 7.96 12.55 3.67
N SER A 212 7.10 13.56 3.74
CA SER A 212 5.69 13.39 3.34
C SER A 212 5.58 13.20 1.83
N GLY A 213 4.57 12.45 1.38
CA GLY A 213 4.32 12.27 -0.05
C GLY A 213 4.14 13.59 -0.81
N THR A 214 3.57 14.61 -0.16
CA THR A 214 3.45 15.96 -0.69
C THR A 214 4.82 16.60 -0.97
N MET A 215 5.76 16.48 -0.02
CA MET A 215 7.13 16.97 -0.20
C MET A 215 7.88 16.16 -1.25
N VAL A 216 7.70 14.83 -1.28
CA VAL A 216 8.30 13.96 -2.31
C VAL A 216 7.90 14.41 -3.71
N ARG A 217 6.60 14.58 -3.96
CA ARG A 217 6.08 15.03 -5.25
C ARG A 217 6.64 16.39 -5.65
N LYS A 218 6.71 17.33 -4.70
CA LYS A 218 7.27 18.66 -4.94
C LYS A 218 8.73 18.58 -5.37
N MET A 219 9.56 17.89 -4.61
CA MET A 219 10.99 17.75 -4.90
C MET A 219 11.23 17.12 -6.27
N LEU A 220 10.54 16.02 -6.57
CA LEU A 220 10.65 15.34 -7.87
C LEU A 220 10.19 16.22 -9.04
N SER A 221 9.09 16.97 -8.87
CA SER A 221 8.58 17.90 -9.91
C SER A 221 9.48 19.11 -10.17
N GLU A 222 10.30 19.48 -9.18
CA GLU A 222 11.29 20.57 -9.25
C GLU A 222 12.69 20.06 -9.66
N GLY A 223 12.84 18.76 -9.97
CA GLY A 223 14.13 18.15 -10.30
C GLY A 223 15.11 18.07 -9.13
N LYS A 224 14.63 18.21 -7.89
CA LYS A 224 15.43 18.12 -6.67
C LYS A 224 15.60 16.68 -6.23
N THR A 225 16.76 16.38 -5.64
CA THR A 225 17.06 15.08 -5.05
C THR A 225 16.31 14.88 -3.75
N LEU A 226 15.76 13.68 -3.53
CA LEU A 226 15.17 13.30 -2.25
C LEU A 226 16.28 13.02 -1.22
N PRO A 227 15.99 13.12 0.08
CA PRO A 227 16.94 12.73 1.12
C PRO A 227 17.46 11.32 0.90
N ASP A 228 18.75 11.14 1.18
CA ASP A 228 19.35 9.83 1.15
C ASP A 228 18.59 8.86 2.08
N HIS A 229 18.63 7.58 1.74
CA HIS A 229 17.91 6.51 2.41
C HIS A 229 16.36 6.59 2.35
N PHE A 230 15.76 7.59 1.69
CA PHE A 230 14.29 7.64 1.53
C PHE A 230 13.76 6.50 0.62
N GLY A 231 14.43 6.26 -0.51
CA GLY A 231 14.05 5.28 -1.52
C GLY A 231 15.25 4.75 -2.28
N ARG A 232 15.05 3.71 -3.09
CA ARG A 232 16.11 3.15 -3.96
C ARG A 232 16.26 4.00 -5.21
N ALA A 233 17.50 4.25 -5.64
CA ALA A 233 17.81 5.13 -6.76
C ALA A 233 17.05 4.75 -8.04
N GLU A 234 16.86 3.47 -8.31
CA GLU A 234 16.16 2.99 -9.51
C GLU A 234 14.68 3.36 -9.52
N SER A 235 14.00 3.15 -8.40
CA SER A 235 12.59 3.53 -8.28
C SER A 235 12.45 5.05 -8.27
N LEU A 236 13.35 5.77 -7.58
CA LEU A 236 13.32 7.23 -7.54
C LEU A 236 13.58 7.85 -8.92
N LYS A 237 14.45 7.25 -9.74
CA LYS A 237 14.69 7.67 -11.12
C LYS A 237 13.42 7.56 -11.97
N ILE A 238 12.73 6.42 -11.92
CA ILE A 238 11.46 6.22 -12.65
C ILE A 238 10.42 7.29 -12.25
N LEU A 239 10.35 7.63 -10.96
CA LEU A 239 9.45 8.68 -10.48
C LEU A 239 9.89 10.07 -10.91
N ALA A 240 11.18 10.37 -10.85
CA ALA A 240 11.73 11.64 -11.31
C ALA A 240 11.44 11.84 -12.80
N ASP A 241 11.70 10.82 -13.63
CA ASP A 241 11.43 10.84 -15.06
C ASP A 241 9.95 11.12 -15.32
N TYR A 242 9.04 10.45 -14.61
CA TYR A 242 7.59 10.72 -14.71
C TYR A 242 7.23 12.17 -14.36
N TYR A 243 7.75 12.71 -13.25
CA TYR A 243 7.42 14.07 -12.80
C TYR A 243 8.05 15.18 -13.65
N GLN A 244 9.20 14.93 -14.26
CA GLN A 244 9.87 15.90 -15.13
C GLN A 244 9.22 16.00 -16.52
N HIS A 245 8.69 14.88 -17.03
CA HIS A 245 8.01 14.81 -18.33
C HIS A 245 6.48 15.05 -18.24
N LEU A 246 5.96 15.38 -17.06
CA LEU A 246 4.56 15.78 -16.88
C LEU A 246 4.32 17.15 -17.54
N ASP A 247 3.37 17.20 -18.48
CA ASP A 247 2.89 18.43 -19.09
C ASP A 247 2.65 19.52 -18.04
N LYS A 248 3.06 20.76 -18.33
CA LYS A 248 2.88 21.91 -17.42
C LYS A 248 1.40 22.09 -17.02
N SER A 249 0.44 21.74 -17.89
CA SER A 249 -1.00 21.77 -17.63
C SER A 249 -1.50 20.69 -16.66
N LYS A 250 -0.73 19.62 -16.45
CA LYS A 250 -1.03 18.52 -15.52
C LYS A 250 -0.27 18.64 -14.20
N LYS A 251 0.58 19.67 -14.05
CA LYS A 251 1.28 19.96 -12.79
C LYS A 251 0.29 20.55 -11.79
N VAL A 252 -0.19 19.71 -10.87
CA VAL A 252 -1.05 20.14 -9.77
C VAL A 252 -0.22 20.98 -8.79
N THR A 253 -0.70 22.18 -8.42
CA THR A 253 -0.10 22.97 -7.35
C THR A 253 -0.20 22.22 -6.02
N ILE A 254 0.94 21.77 -5.52
CA ILE A 254 1.02 20.95 -4.31
C ILE A 254 0.93 21.86 -3.07
N LYS A 255 -0.24 21.89 -2.40
CA LYS A 255 -0.39 22.55 -1.09
C LYS A 255 0.12 21.65 0.03
N LEU A 256 1.01 22.17 0.88
CA LEU A 256 1.52 21.47 2.07
C LEU A 256 0.44 21.44 3.17
N GLN A 257 0.10 20.26 3.69
CA GLN A 257 -0.82 20.10 4.82
C GLN A 257 -0.06 20.15 6.16
N LYS A 258 -0.74 20.58 7.23
CA LYS A 258 -0.15 20.83 8.57
C LYS A 258 0.55 19.60 9.20
N PHE A 259 0.10 18.39 8.86
CA PHE A 259 0.71 17.14 9.32
C PHE A 259 1.79 16.57 8.39
N ALA A 260 2.03 17.21 7.23
CA ALA A 260 3.02 16.77 6.24
C ALA A 260 4.48 16.99 6.70
N THR A 261 4.68 17.75 7.78
CA THR A 261 5.99 18.08 8.32
C THR A 261 6.46 17.09 9.38
N GLY A 262 5.58 16.25 9.94
CA GLY A 262 5.94 15.34 11.04
C GLY A 262 6.12 16.04 12.39
N ASP A 263 5.59 17.25 12.58
CA ASP A 263 5.76 18.02 13.83
C ASP A 263 4.95 17.46 15.02
N ALA A 264 3.99 16.58 14.75
CA ALA A 264 3.28 15.82 15.79
C ALA A 264 4.08 14.61 16.32
N MET A 265 5.31 14.39 15.83
CA MET A 265 6.18 13.29 16.24
C MET A 265 7.03 13.72 17.43
N LYS A 266 6.46 13.62 18.64
CA LYS A 266 7.27 13.63 19.88
C LYS A 266 8.10 12.35 19.96
#